data_AF-A0A511DSM6-F1
#
_entry.id   AF-A0A511DSM6-F1
#
_cell.length_a   1.000
_cell.length_b   1.000
_cell.length_c   1.000
_cell.angle_alpha   90.00
_cell.angle_beta   90.00
_cell.angle_gamma   90.00
#
_symmetry.space_group_name_H-M   'P 1'
#
loop_
_entity.id
_entity.type
_entity.pdbx_description
1 polymer ?
#
loop_
_entity_poly.entity_id
_entity_poly.type
_entity_poly.pdbx_seq_one_letter_code
_entity_poly.pdbx_strand_id
1 'polypeptide(L)'
;MTAATAITPDLLGLRLLHRAMRTELHRTTAMAERLADVRTGCSPKRAKAIDRWVRDLCAEIHHHHTAEDLDAWPVIAARAGAAVDLTELSDDHAALDPLLDRLRAASQALANGRPEEQPALAAELAAALRVIRDELDEHIEAEERDVFPIVEQYVPAAEWKAVEAAVQKRKGGPGVAFQVPRMVAVATPDELAAMRKVAGPVLVALLKVITPAYNRRVRLVFG
;
A
#
# COMPACT_ATOMS: atom_id res chain seq x y z
N MET A 1 -16.82 -6.51 -32.99
CA MET A 1 -16.78 -5.13 -32.49
C MET A 1 -15.47 -4.96 -31.75
N THR A 2 -14.47 -4.38 -32.42
CA THR A 2 -13.16 -4.07 -31.84
C THR A 2 -13.35 -2.96 -30.82
N ALA A 3 -13.07 -3.24 -29.55
CA ALA A 3 -13.02 -2.19 -28.53
C ALA A 3 -11.95 -1.18 -28.96
N ALA A 4 -12.35 0.08 -29.17
CA ALA A 4 -11.39 1.17 -29.34
C ALA A 4 -10.45 1.10 -28.13
N THR A 5 -9.17 0.81 -28.40
CA THR A 5 -8.18 0.77 -27.33
C THR A 5 -8.08 2.21 -26.82
N ALA A 6 -8.41 2.42 -25.54
CA ALA A 6 -8.20 3.73 -24.92
C ALA A 6 -6.77 4.18 -25.20
N ILE A 7 -6.59 5.42 -25.63
CA ILE A 7 -5.27 5.95 -25.98
C ILE A 7 -4.52 6.32 -24.69
N THR A 8 -5.26 6.80 -23.69
CA THR A 8 -4.76 7.17 -22.37
C THR A 8 -4.72 5.96 -21.42
N PRO A 9 -3.61 5.74 -20.69
CA PRO A 9 -3.52 4.79 -19.59
C PRO A 9 -4.61 4.97 -18.54
N ASP A 10 -5.05 3.87 -17.93
CA ASP A 10 -5.91 3.88 -16.74
C ASP A 10 -5.02 3.79 -15.49
N LEU A 11 -5.06 4.82 -14.64
CA LEU A 11 -4.29 4.91 -13.39
C LEU A 11 -5.12 4.64 -12.15
N LEU A 12 -6.40 4.24 -12.30
CA LEU A 12 -7.31 4.06 -11.16
C LEU A 12 -6.80 3.02 -10.16
N GLY A 13 -6.24 1.91 -10.64
CA GLY A 13 -5.69 0.87 -9.78
C GLY A 13 -4.57 1.38 -8.88
N LEU A 14 -3.66 2.16 -9.45
CA LEU A 14 -2.52 2.77 -8.76
C LEU A 14 -2.99 3.81 -7.73
N ARG A 15 -3.87 4.74 -8.13
CA ARG A 15 -4.50 5.73 -7.22
C ARG A 15 -5.18 5.07 -6.01
N LEU A 16 -5.89 3.97 -6.23
CA LEU A 16 -6.56 3.25 -5.14
C LEU A 16 -5.58 2.52 -4.22
N LEU A 17 -4.48 2.00 -4.76
CA LEU A 17 -3.41 1.39 -3.97
C LEU A 17 -2.72 2.45 -3.09
N HIS A 18 -2.35 3.58 -3.67
CA HIS A 18 -1.76 4.73 -2.96
C HIS A 18 -2.66 5.20 -1.82
N ARG A 19 -3.92 5.49 -2.13
CA ARG A 19 -4.91 5.92 -1.14
C ARG A 19 -5.11 4.89 -0.03
N ALA A 20 -5.09 3.59 -0.36
CA ALA A 20 -5.21 2.52 0.61
C ALA A 20 -3.97 2.42 1.53
N MET A 21 -2.76 2.56 0.99
CA MET A 21 -1.52 2.56 1.77
C MET A 21 -1.49 3.72 2.75
N ARG A 22 -1.73 4.95 2.26
CA ARG A 22 -1.79 6.17 3.09
C ARG A 22 -2.84 6.03 4.19
N THR A 23 -4.08 5.68 3.84
CA THR A 23 -5.17 5.49 4.81
C THR A 23 -4.81 4.46 5.88
N GLU A 24 -4.20 3.35 5.49
CA GLU A 24 -3.89 2.29 6.45
C GLU A 24 -2.69 2.63 7.34
N LEU A 25 -1.70 3.39 6.86
CA LEU A 25 -0.60 3.91 7.68
C LEU A 25 -1.12 4.88 8.73
N HIS A 26 -1.98 5.84 8.35
CA HIS A 26 -2.64 6.74 9.30
C HIS A 26 -3.41 5.97 10.37
N ARG A 27 -4.23 5.01 9.94
CA ARG A 27 -5.05 4.19 10.84
C ARG A 27 -4.21 3.33 11.79
N THR A 28 -3.13 2.74 11.29
CA THR A 28 -2.21 1.88 12.07
C THR A 28 -1.40 2.72 13.05
N THR A 29 -0.97 3.92 12.64
CA THR A 29 -0.30 4.91 13.51
C THR A 29 -1.19 5.28 14.68
N ALA A 30 -2.42 5.73 14.42
CA ALA A 30 -3.36 6.10 15.47
C ALA A 30 -3.71 4.92 16.41
N MET A 31 -3.70 3.69 15.89
CA MET A 31 -3.90 2.49 16.70
C MET A 31 -2.72 2.21 17.64
N ALA A 32 -1.48 2.39 17.17
CA ALA A 32 -0.28 2.24 17.99
C ALA A 32 -0.17 3.36 19.03
N GLU A 33 -0.54 4.60 18.69
CA GLU A 33 -0.61 5.73 19.64
C GLU A 33 -1.60 5.45 20.77
N ARG A 34 -2.83 5.02 20.45
CA ARG A 34 -3.81 4.61 21.48
C ARG A 34 -3.31 3.47 22.36
N LEU A 35 -2.55 2.53 21.80
CA LEU A 35 -1.94 1.44 22.56
C LEU A 35 -0.84 1.92 23.52
N ALA A 36 -0.13 2.99 23.17
CA ALA A 36 0.87 3.61 24.02
C ALA A 36 0.23 4.44 25.14
N ASP A 37 -0.85 5.17 24.83
CA ASP A 37 -1.52 6.09 25.76
C ASP A 37 -2.40 5.39 26.78
N VAL A 38 -3.13 4.36 26.35
CA VAL A 38 -4.09 3.65 27.19
C VAL A 38 -3.44 2.39 27.73
N ARG A 39 -3.40 2.23 29.06
CA ARG A 39 -3.02 0.95 29.72
C ARG A 39 -4.04 -0.18 29.50
N THR A 40 -4.87 -0.11 28.46
CA THR A 40 -5.68 -1.23 28.00
C THR A 40 -4.72 -2.27 27.43
N GLY A 41 -4.48 -3.33 28.20
CA GLY A 41 -3.57 -4.39 27.80
C GLY A 41 -3.86 -4.90 26.38
N CYS A 42 -2.82 -4.97 25.55
CA CYS A 42 -2.82 -5.72 24.31
C CYS A 42 -2.62 -7.20 24.64
N SER A 43 -3.61 -8.04 24.31
CA SER A 43 -3.43 -9.49 24.47
C SER A 43 -2.30 -9.99 23.54
N PRO A 44 -1.57 -11.06 23.91
CA PRO A 44 -0.55 -11.64 23.02
C PRO A 44 -1.08 -12.01 21.63
N LYS A 45 -2.36 -12.40 21.54
CA LYS A 45 -3.04 -12.68 20.29
C LYS A 45 -3.20 -11.44 19.42
N ARG A 46 -3.55 -10.30 20.02
CA ARG A 46 -3.66 -9.01 19.31
C ARG A 46 -2.28 -8.48 18.90
N ALA A 47 -1.28 -8.56 19.77
CA ALA A 47 0.08 -8.14 19.45
C ALA A 47 0.67 -8.89 18.24
N LYS A 48 0.48 -10.22 18.17
CA LYS A 48 0.83 -11.02 16.97
C LYS A 48 0.05 -10.63 15.72
N ALA A 49 -1.22 -10.25 15.87
CA ALA A 49 -2.03 -9.80 14.75
C ALA A 49 -1.57 -8.45 14.21
N ILE A 50 -1.13 -7.54 15.10
CA ILE A 50 -0.52 -6.25 14.76
C ILE A 50 0.80 -6.48 14.02
N ASP A 51 1.70 -7.34 14.53
CA ASP A 51 2.95 -7.66 13.82
C ASP A 51 2.70 -8.18 12.42
N ARG A 52 1.78 -9.13 12.25
CA ARG A 52 1.43 -9.62 10.91
C ARG A 52 0.85 -8.52 10.03
N TRP A 53 0.04 -7.62 10.59
CA TRP A 53 -0.53 -6.47 9.86
C TRP A 53 0.56 -5.53 9.35
N VAL A 54 1.47 -5.14 10.24
CA VAL A 54 2.60 -4.26 9.90
C VAL A 54 3.51 -4.92 8.87
N ARG A 55 3.80 -6.22 8.99
CA ARG A 55 4.59 -6.94 7.99
C ARG A 55 3.95 -6.96 6.60
N ASP A 56 2.63 -7.16 6.52
CA ASP A 56 1.92 -7.13 5.24
C ASP A 56 1.92 -5.71 4.64
N LEU A 57 1.85 -4.65 5.46
CA LEU A 57 2.01 -3.26 5.02
C LEU A 57 3.43 -3.00 4.49
N CYS A 58 4.48 -3.39 5.24
CA CYS A 58 5.86 -3.23 4.78
C CYS A 58 6.12 -3.99 3.47
N ALA A 59 5.56 -5.20 3.34
CA ALA A 59 5.67 -5.98 2.11
C ALA A 59 4.94 -5.32 0.93
N GLU A 60 3.82 -4.61 1.18
CA GLU A 60 3.12 -3.84 0.16
C GLU A 60 3.96 -2.70 -0.36
N ILE A 61 4.45 -1.84 0.55
CA ILE A 61 5.23 -0.65 0.23
C ILE A 61 6.50 -1.03 -0.52
N HIS A 62 7.26 -2.00 0.02
CA HIS A 62 8.49 -2.45 -0.63
C HIS A 62 8.23 -3.07 -2.02
N HIS A 63 7.18 -3.88 -2.16
CA HIS A 63 6.83 -4.48 -3.45
C HIS A 63 6.42 -3.44 -4.49
N HIS A 64 5.67 -2.42 -4.07
CA HIS A 64 5.19 -1.33 -4.91
C HIS A 64 6.34 -0.51 -5.49
N HIS A 65 7.22 0.03 -4.64
CA HIS A 65 8.36 0.83 -5.09
C HIS A 65 9.35 0.01 -5.93
N THR A 66 9.57 -1.25 -5.55
CA THR A 66 10.38 -2.18 -6.37
C THR A 66 9.75 -2.40 -7.75
N ALA A 67 8.43 -2.46 -7.85
CA ALA A 67 7.73 -2.62 -9.12
C ALA A 67 7.81 -1.35 -9.97
N GLU A 68 7.81 -0.18 -9.34
CA GLU A 68 8.00 1.09 -10.03
C GLU A 68 9.39 1.19 -10.64
N ASP A 69 10.44 1.02 -9.83
CA ASP A 69 11.82 1.10 -10.28
C ASP A 69 12.12 0.11 -11.42
N LEU A 70 11.56 -1.11 -11.33
CA LEU A 70 11.92 -2.21 -12.23
C LEU A 70 10.99 -2.38 -13.43
N ASP A 71 9.71 -2.04 -13.30
CA ASP A 71 8.70 -2.28 -14.34
C ASP A 71 8.12 -0.98 -14.92
N ALA A 72 7.87 0.04 -14.10
CA ALA A 72 7.22 1.27 -14.57
C ALA A 72 8.23 2.32 -15.06
N TRP A 73 9.24 2.66 -14.26
CA TRP A 73 10.19 3.74 -14.52
C TRP A 73 10.92 3.57 -15.87
N PRO A 74 11.38 2.35 -16.25
CA PRO A 74 12.01 2.16 -17.55
C PRO A 74 11.10 2.51 -18.74
N VAL A 75 9.81 2.19 -18.64
CA VAL A 75 8.82 2.50 -19.69
C VAL A 75 8.53 4.00 -19.73
N ILE A 76 8.35 4.62 -18.56
CA ILE A 76 8.09 6.06 -18.44
C ILE A 76 9.28 6.86 -19.00
N ALA A 77 10.50 6.54 -18.58
CA ALA A 77 11.72 7.21 -19.04
C ALA A 77 11.92 7.05 -20.56
N ALA A 78 11.65 5.86 -21.11
CA ALA A 78 11.75 5.64 -22.56
C ALA A 78 10.73 6.44 -23.37
N ARG A 79 9.56 6.74 -22.80
CA ARG A 79 8.45 7.43 -23.48
C ARG A 79 8.47 8.95 -23.29
N ALA A 80 8.79 9.41 -22.10
CA ALA A 80 8.77 10.83 -21.73
C ALA A 80 10.13 11.52 -21.93
N GLY A 81 11.24 10.76 -21.91
CA GLY A 81 12.59 11.33 -22.01
C GLY A 81 12.81 12.44 -20.98
N ALA A 82 13.29 13.60 -21.44
CA ALA A 82 13.57 14.76 -20.59
C ALA A 82 12.32 15.44 -19.98
N ALA A 83 11.10 14.98 -20.29
CA ALA A 83 9.88 15.51 -19.68
C ALA A 83 9.67 15.02 -18.24
N VAL A 84 10.50 14.09 -17.75
CA VAL A 84 10.43 13.56 -16.39
C VAL A 84 11.82 13.29 -15.85
N ASP A 85 12.01 13.56 -14.56
CA ASP A 85 13.14 13.07 -13.78
C ASP A 85 12.58 12.19 -12.66
N LEU A 86 13.00 10.93 -12.62
CA LEU A 86 12.53 9.94 -11.67
C LEU A 86 13.56 9.69 -10.55
N THR A 87 14.70 10.39 -10.58
CA THR A 87 15.83 10.15 -9.67
C THR A 87 15.45 10.39 -8.21
N GLU A 88 14.77 11.51 -7.92
CA GLU A 88 14.35 11.85 -6.56
C GLU A 88 13.38 10.81 -5.97
N LEU A 89 12.40 10.35 -6.76
CA LEU A 89 11.46 9.31 -6.33
C LEU A 89 12.15 7.96 -6.11
N SER A 90 13.12 7.58 -6.94
CA SER A 90 13.92 6.36 -6.71
C SER A 90 14.86 6.50 -5.50
N ASP A 91 15.35 7.70 -5.19
CA ASP A 91 16.12 7.96 -3.98
C ASP A 91 15.23 7.84 -2.72
N ASP A 92 13.97 8.32 -2.77
CA ASP A 92 12.97 8.10 -1.72
C ASP A 92 12.72 6.60 -1.48
N HIS A 93 12.59 5.80 -2.55
CA HIS A 93 12.42 4.35 -2.43
C HIS A 93 13.57 3.72 -1.63
N ALA A 94 14.81 4.10 -1.94
CA ALA A 94 16.00 3.63 -1.23
C ALA A 94 16.04 4.10 0.23
N ALA A 95 15.57 5.31 0.52
CA ALA A 95 15.48 5.85 1.87
C ALA A 95 14.41 5.16 2.73
N LEU A 96 13.33 4.66 2.12
CA LEU A 96 12.24 3.97 2.82
C LEU A 96 12.63 2.56 3.31
N ASP A 97 13.50 1.85 2.61
CA ASP A 97 13.90 0.47 2.97
C ASP A 97 14.40 0.32 4.43
N PRO A 98 15.38 1.11 4.93
CA PRO A 98 15.81 1.00 6.33
C PRO A 98 14.71 1.41 7.32
N LEU A 99 13.77 2.28 6.93
CA LEU A 99 12.63 2.64 7.76
C LEU A 99 11.63 1.49 7.87
N LEU A 100 11.40 0.74 6.78
CA LEU A 100 10.58 -0.47 6.77
C LEU A 100 11.20 -1.58 7.61
N ASP A 101 12.54 -1.73 7.60
CA ASP A 101 13.27 -2.64 8.50
C ASP A 101 13.02 -2.30 9.97
N ARG A 102 13.14 -1.02 10.34
CA ARG A 102 12.89 -0.53 11.70
C ARG A 102 11.44 -0.78 12.12
N LEU A 103 10.48 -0.52 11.24
CA LEU A 103 9.07 -0.75 11.50
C LEU A 103 8.77 -2.24 11.76
N ARG A 104 9.36 -3.15 10.95
CA ARG A 104 9.26 -4.60 11.16
C ARG A 104 9.88 -5.04 12.49
N ALA A 105 11.00 -4.46 12.88
CA ALA A 105 11.63 -4.75 14.17
C ALA A 105 10.76 -4.29 15.35
N ALA A 106 10.20 -3.08 15.28
CA ALA A 106 9.32 -2.53 16.32
C ALA A 106 8.03 -3.35 16.49
N SER A 107 7.41 -3.78 15.39
CA SER A 107 6.20 -4.61 15.45
C SER A 107 6.49 -6.00 16.05
N GLN A 108 7.65 -6.57 15.72
CA GLN A 108 8.09 -7.85 16.29
C GLN A 108 8.38 -7.73 17.78
N ALA A 109 9.02 -6.64 18.20
CA ALA A 109 9.29 -6.36 19.61
C ALA A 109 7.96 -6.28 20.40
N LEU A 110 6.97 -5.55 19.91
CA LEU A 110 5.63 -5.50 20.51
C LEU A 110 4.97 -6.90 20.61
N ALA A 111 5.12 -7.74 19.60
CA ALA A 111 4.54 -9.09 19.58
C ALA A 111 5.19 -10.08 20.56
N ASN A 112 6.47 -9.88 20.89
CA ASN A 112 7.25 -10.75 21.76
C ASN A 112 7.45 -10.19 23.18
N GLY A 113 7.15 -8.90 23.38
CA GLY A 113 7.34 -8.20 24.64
C GLY A 113 6.42 -8.69 25.75
N ARG A 114 6.86 -8.46 26.99
CA ARG A 114 6.07 -8.78 28.18
C ARG A 114 4.98 -7.72 28.41
N PRO A 115 3.87 -8.06 29.11
CA PRO A 115 2.78 -7.11 29.36
C PRO A 115 3.22 -5.76 29.97
N GLU A 116 4.25 -5.76 30.82
CA GLU A 116 4.82 -4.58 31.47
C GLU A 116 5.64 -3.67 30.54
N GLU A 117 6.18 -4.21 29.45
CA GLU A 117 6.96 -3.47 28.43
C GLU A 117 6.06 -2.88 27.35
N GLN A 118 4.83 -3.36 27.26
CA GLN A 118 3.92 -3.08 26.16
C GLN A 118 3.68 -1.58 25.89
N PRO A 119 3.49 -0.69 26.87
CA PRO A 119 3.30 0.73 26.56
C PRO A 119 4.53 1.35 25.86
N ALA A 120 5.74 0.96 26.29
CA ALA A 120 6.98 1.44 25.68
C ALA A 120 7.17 0.89 24.27
N LEU A 121 6.92 -0.42 24.08
CA LEU A 121 6.99 -1.07 22.76
C LEU A 121 5.94 -0.53 21.78
N ALA A 122 4.74 -0.19 22.27
CA ALA A 122 3.72 0.47 21.47
C ALA A 122 4.12 1.89 21.07
N ALA A 123 4.79 2.64 21.97
CA ALA A 123 5.31 3.96 21.66
C ALA A 123 6.44 3.91 20.61
N GLU A 124 7.32 2.91 20.68
CA GLU A 124 8.36 2.67 19.65
C GLU A 124 7.73 2.34 18.28
N LEU A 125 6.72 1.46 18.26
CA LEU A 125 5.97 1.16 17.04
C LEU A 125 5.28 2.40 16.47
N ALA A 126 4.63 3.20 17.32
CA ALA A 126 3.97 4.43 16.93
C ALA A 126 4.97 5.44 16.33
N ALA A 127 6.17 5.57 16.92
CA ALA A 127 7.22 6.43 16.39
C ALA A 127 7.72 5.97 15.02
N ALA A 128 7.95 4.66 14.82
CA ALA A 128 8.35 4.12 13.53
C ALA A 128 7.26 4.29 12.47
N LEU A 129 5.99 4.10 12.84
CA LEU A 129 4.85 4.30 11.95
C LEU A 129 4.68 5.75 11.52
N ARG A 130 4.86 6.73 12.44
CA ARG A 130 4.79 8.15 12.09
C ARG A 130 5.80 8.53 11.02
N VAL A 131 7.05 8.08 11.16
CA VAL A 131 8.10 8.36 10.17
C VAL A 131 7.69 7.78 8.81
N ILE A 132 7.39 6.48 8.71
CA ILE A 132 6.96 5.88 7.43
C ILE A 132 5.72 6.54 6.85
N ARG A 133 4.74 6.90 7.68
CA ARG A 133 3.52 7.58 7.25
C ARG A 133 3.83 8.92 6.59
N ASP A 134 4.66 9.74 7.25
CA ASP A 134 4.97 11.09 6.77
C ASP A 134 5.80 11.03 5.47
N GLU A 135 6.82 10.18 5.42
CA GLU A 135 7.64 9.97 4.22
C GLU A 135 6.81 9.42 3.04
N LEU A 136 5.95 8.41 3.28
CA LEU A 136 5.13 7.84 2.20
C LEU A 136 4.02 8.80 1.74
N ASP A 137 3.49 9.64 2.63
CA ASP A 137 2.52 10.67 2.24
C ASP A 137 3.15 11.69 1.28
N GLU A 138 4.35 12.19 1.60
CA GLU A 138 5.09 13.15 0.77
C GLU A 138 5.49 12.52 -0.57
N HIS A 139 6.06 11.31 -0.54
CA HIS A 139 6.46 10.57 -1.72
C HIS A 139 5.31 10.35 -2.70
N ILE A 140 4.19 9.78 -2.22
CA ILE A 140 3.02 9.51 -3.07
C ILE A 140 2.40 10.82 -3.60
N GLU A 141 2.40 11.90 -2.81
CA GLU A 141 1.91 13.19 -3.28
C GLU A 141 2.78 13.76 -4.41
N ALA A 142 4.10 13.62 -4.31
CA ALA A 142 5.03 14.02 -5.37
C ALA A 142 4.84 13.15 -6.62
N GLU A 143 4.78 11.84 -6.47
CA GLU A 143 4.61 10.91 -7.58
C GLU A 143 3.29 11.15 -8.34
N GLU A 144 2.15 11.23 -7.64
CA GLU A 144 0.85 11.46 -8.28
C GLU A 144 0.77 12.83 -8.99
N ARG A 145 1.46 13.84 -8.45
CA ARG A 145 1.51 15.19 -9.02
C ARG A 145 2.38 15.25 -10.26
N ASP A 146 3.57 14.66 -10.21
CA ASP A 146 4.64 14.89 -11.18
C ASP A 146 4.70 13.78 -12.24
N VAL A 147 4.39 12.53 -11.89
CA VAL A 147 4.52 11.36 -12.79
C VAL A 147 3.22 11.04 -13.51
N PHE A 148 2.06 11.16 -12.85
CA PHE A 148 0.81 10.71 -13.48
C PHE A 148 0.43 11.50 -14.73
N PRO A 149 0.54 12.85 -14.77
CA PRO A 149 0.32 13.59 -16.00
C PRO A 149 1.28 13.16 -17.13
N ILE A 150 2.52 12.80 -16.78
CA ILE A 150 3.51 12.29 -17.73
C ILE A 150 3.07 10.94 -18.29
N VAL A 151 2.60 10.02 -17.45
CA VAL A 151 2.07 8.72 -17.90
C VAL A 151 0.89 8.92 -18.83
N GLU A 152 -0.09 9.75 -18.44
CA GLU A 152 -1.29 10.03 -19.23
C GLU A 152 -0.98 10.69 -20.58
N GLN A 153 0.06 11.52 -20.65
CA GLN A 153 0.46 12.25 -21.86
C GLN A 153 1.37 11.46 -22.80
N TYR A 154 2.35 10.72 -22.28
CA TYR A 154 3.44 10.17 -23.09
C TYR A 154 3.40 8.63 -23.23
N VAL A 155 2.78 7.92 -22.29
CA VAL A 155 2.80 6.45 -22.29
C VAL A 155 1.56 5.89 -22.99
N PRO A 156 1.70 5.07 -24.06
CA PRO A 156 0.56 4.42 -24.68
C PRO A 156 -0.15 3.46 -23.70
N ALA A 157 -1.48 3.48 -23.65
CA ALA A 157 -2.25 2.61 -22.74
C ALA A 157 -1.94 1.10 -22.88
N ALA A 158 -1.55 0.64 -24.08
CA ALA A 158 -1.16 -0.75 -24.30
C ALA A 158 0.15 -1.13 -23.60
N GLU A 159 1.10 -0.20 -23.51
CA GLU A 159 2.37 -0.41 -22.79
C GLU A 159 2.17 -0.32 -21.29
N TRP A 160 1.34 0.63 -20.85
CA TRP A 160 0.94 0.69 -19.44
C TRP A 160 0.28 -0.61 -18.96
N LYS A 161 -0.62 -1.19 -19.76
CA LYS A 161 -1.19 -2.52 -19.46
C LYS A 161 -0.15 -3.63 -19.39
N ALA A 162 0.94 -3.52 -20.15
CA ALA A 162 2.05 -4.48 -20.07
C ALA A 162 2.84 -4.31 -18.76
N VAL A 163 3.03 -3.07 -18.30
CA VAL A 163 3.58 -2.75 -16.97
C VAL A 163 2.70 -3.38 -15.88
N GLU A 164 1.40 -3.10 -15.86
CA GLU A 164 0.47 -3.67 -14.88
C GLU A 164 0.53 -5.21 -14.85
N ALA A 165 0.60 -5.85 -16.02
CA ALA A 165 0.72 -7.30 -16.13
C ALA A 165 2.07 -7.85 -15.65
N ALA A 166 3.15 -7.07 -15.74
CA ALA A 166 4.46 -7.42 -15.18
C ALA A 166 4.43 -7.31 -13.65
N VAL A 167 3.90 -6.20 -13.11
CA VAL A 167 3.73 -5.99 -11.66
C VAL A 167 2.90 -7.11 -11.04
N GLN A 168 1.77 -7.50 -11.64
CA GLN A 168 0.93 -8.60 -11.14
C GLN A 168 1.64 -9.97 -11.08
N LYS A 169 2.68 -10.19 -11.89
CA LYS A 169 3.46 -11.43 -11.90
C LYS A 169 4.63 -11.39 -10.92
N ARG A 170 5.02 -10.21 -10.44
CA ARG A 170 6.12 -10.03 -9.50
C ARG A 170 5.75 -10.67 -8.15
N LYS A 171 6.68 -11.47 -7.62
CA LYS A 171 6.53 -12.11 -6.32
C LYS A 171 6.92 -11.15 -5.20
N GLY A 172 6.44 -11.41 -3.99
CA GLY A 172 6.87 -10.70 -2.78
C GLY A 172 5.88 -9.68 -2.21
N GLY A 173 4.90 -9.24 -3.00
CA GLY A 173 3.81 -8.40 -2.51
C GLY A 173 2.83 -9.14 -1.60
N PRO A 174 2.01 -8.40 -0.83
CA PRO A 174 0.98 -9.00 0.00
C PRO A 174 -0.10 -9.65 -0.87
N GLY A 175 -0.78 -10.66 -0.33
CA GLY A 175 -1.83 -11.35 -1.07
C GLY A 175 -3.04 -10.46 -1.35
N VAL A 176 -3.78 -10.78 -2.43
CA VAL A 176 -5.03 -10.09 -2.81
C VAL A 176 -6.06 -9.99 -1.68
N ALA A 177 -6.04 -10.92 -0.73
CA ALA A 177 -6.90 -10.92 0.46
C ALA A 177 -6.61 -9.78 1.45
N PHE A 178 -5.43 -9.14 1.35
CA PHE A 178 -5.02 -7.99 2.14
C PHE A 178 -5.23 -6.67 1.40
N GLN A 179 -4.93 -6.63 0.10
CA GLN A 179 -4.98 -5.41 -0.71
C GLN A 179 -6.42 -5.03 -1.11
N VAL A 180 -7.14 -5.95 -1.76
CA VAL A 180 -8.42 -5.66 -2.41
C VAL A 180 -9.48 -5.09 -1.44
N PRO A 181 -9.66 -5.62 -0.20
CA PRO A 181 -10.62 -5.03 0.72
C PRO A 181 -10.30 -3.59 1.11
N ARG A 182 -9.02 -3.22 1.20
CA ARG A 182 -8.59 -1.86 1.53
C ARG A 182 -8.80 -0.89 0.36
N MET A 183 -8.44 -1.30 -0.86
CA MET A 183 -8.72 -0.51 -2.07
C MET A 183 -10.23 -0.23 -2.22
N VAL A 184 -11.06 -1.26 -2.00
CA VAL A 184 -12.52 -1.10 -2.04
C VAL A 184 -13.03 -0.18 -0.92
N ALA A 185 -12.41 -0.19 0.26
CA ALA A 185 -12.81 0.66 1.38
C ALA A 185 -12.50 2.15 1.14
N VAL A 186 -11.52 2.48 0.31
CA VAL A 186 -11.13 3.86 -0.02
C VAL A 186 -11.66 4.35 -1.38
N ALA A 187 -12.32 3.47 -2.14
CA ALA A 187 -12.93 3.82 -3.42
C ALA A 187 -14.23 4.61 -3.23
N THR A 188 -14.40 5.66 -4.03
CA THR A 188 -15.70 6.33 -4.20
C THR A 188 -16.70 5.39 -4.89
N PRO A 189 -18.02 5.68 -4.85
CA PRO A 189 -19.01 4.87 -5.55
C PRO A 189 -18.73 4.70 -7.06
N ASP A 190 -18.24 5.76 -7.72
CA ASP A 190 -17.93 5.75 -9.15
C ASP A 190 -16.68 4.94 -9.47
N GLU A 191 -15.62 5.09 -8.67
CA GLU A 191 -14.40 4.28 -8.78
C GLU A 191 -14.69 2.79 -8.53
N LEU A 192 -15.52 2.47 -7.55
CA LEU A 192 -15.95 1.09 -7.29
C LEU A 192 -16.78 0.52 -8.45
N ALA A 193 -17.62 1.35 -9.08
CA ALA A 193 -18.33 0.96 -10.28
C ALA A 193 -17.37 0.71 -11.46
N ALA A 194 -16.33 1.54 -11.62
CA ALA A 194 -15.27 1.34 -12.62
C ALA A 194 -14.49 0.04 -12.38
N MET A 195 -14.04 -0.23 -11.14
CA MET A 195 -13.40 -1.50 -10.77
C MET A 195 -14.27 -2.71 -11.13
N ARG A 196 -15.58 -2.64 -10.85
CA ARG A 196 -16.53 -3.72 -11.16
C ARG A 196 -16.73 -3.91 -12.66
N LYS A 197 -16.65 -2.85 -13.48
CA LYS A 197 -16.70 -2.97 -14.95
C LYS A 197 -15.50 -3.74 -15.49
N VAL A 198 -14.31 -3.52 -14.91
CA VAL A 198 -13.07 -4.20 -15.34
C VAL A 198 -13.02 -5.65 -14.82
N ALA A 199 -13.24 -5.85 -13.52
CA ALA A 199 -13.10 -7.16 -12.89
C ALA A 199 -14.35 -8.05 -13.01
N GLY A 200 -15.49 -7.48 -13.40
CA GLY A 200 -16.75 -8.21 -13.58
C GLY A 200 -17.22 -8.96 -12.32
N PRO A 201 -17.91 -10.12 -12.48
CA PRO A 201 -18.42 -10.89 -11.33
C PRO A 201 -17.31 -11.48 -10.46
N VAL A 202 -16.06 -11.54 -10.95
CA VAL A 202 -14.91 -12.09 -10.22
C VAL A 202 -14.64 -11.28 -8.96
N LEU A 203 -14.69 -9.95 -9.02
CA LEU A 203 -14.48 -9.10 -7.84
C LEU A 203 -15.53 -9.35 -6.75
N VAL A 204 -16.80 -9.51 -7.14
CA VAL A 204 -17.89 -9.78 -6.20
C VAL A 204 -17.71 -11.16 -5.53
N ALA A 205 -17.37 -12.18 -6.31
CA ALA A 205 -17.10 -13.52 -5.79
C ALA A 205 -15.89 -13.51 -4.83
N LEU A 206 -14.79 -12.85 -5.23
CA LEU A 206 -13.58 -12.70 -4.43
C LEU A 206 -13.88 -12.03 -3.09
N LEU A 207 -14.57 -10.88 -3.11
CA LEU A 207 -14.92 -10.13 -1.90
C LEU A 207 -15.78 -10.95 -0.95
N LYS A 208 -16.73 -11.76 -1.44
CA LYS A 208 -17.54 -12.66 -0.59
C LYS A 208 -16.67 -13.66 0.17
N VAL A 209 -15.58 -14.14 -0.43
CA VAL A 209 -14.66 -15.11 0.17
C VAL A 209 -13.70 -14.44 1.17
N ILE A 210 -13.09 -13.32 0.81
CA ILE A 210 -11.99 -12.73 1.61
C ILE A 210 -12.48 -11.79 2.73
N THR A 211 -13.60 -11.08 2.52
CA THR A 211 -14.08 -10.03 3.44
C THR A 211 -14.35 -10.55 4.86
N PRO A 212 -14.97 -11.73 5.08
CA PRO A 212 -15.21 -12.23 6.44
C PRO A 212 -13.93 -12.45 7.24
N ALA A 213 -12.89 -13.01 6.61
CA ALA A 213 -11.60 -13.24 7.26
C ALA A 213 -10.85 -11.93 7.49
N TYR A 214 -10.86 -11.04 6.50
CA TYR A 214 -10.31 -9.69 6.60
C TYR A 214 -10.94 -8.92 7.77
N ASN A 215 -12.27 -8.87 7.87
CA ASN A 215 -12.97 -8.18 8.95
C ASN A 215 -12.67 -8.75 10.35
N ARG A 216 -12.49 -10.08 10.47
CA ARG A 216 -12.04 -10.69 11.74
C ARG A 216 -10.65 -10.21 12.13
N ARG A 217 -9.74 -10.11 11.17
CA ARG A 217 -8.39 -9.60 11.38
C ARG A 217 -8.41 -8.11 11.76
N VAL A 218 -9.20 -7.30 11.05
CA VAL A 218 -9.38 -5.87 11.33
C VAL A 218 -9.85 -5.65 12.76
N ARG A 219 -10.91 -6.33 13.21
CA ARG A 219 -11.37 -6.24 14.61
C ARG A 219 -10.27 -6.63 15.59
N LEU A 220 -9.55 -7.71 15.31
CA LEU A 220 -8.46 -8.13 16.20
C LEU A 220 -7.35 -7.09 16.32
N VAL A 221 -6.97 -6.42 15.23
CA VAL A 221 -5.90 -5.41 15.21
C VAL A 221 -6.36 -4.09 15.82
N PHE A 222 -7.53 -3.60 15.42
CA PHE A 222 -7.96 -2.22 15.68
C PHE A 222 -8.94 -2.06 16.87
N GLY A 223 -9.48 -3.16 17.40
CA GLY A 223 -10.51 -3.16 18.46
C GLY A 223 -11.91 -3.25 17.86
#